data_AF-A0A0S2FEL1-F1
#
_entry.id   AF-A0A0S2FEL1-F1
#
_cell.length_a   1.000
_cell.length_b   1.000
_cell.length_c   1.000
_cell.angle_alpha   90.00
_cell.angle_beta   90.00
_cell.angle_gamma   90.00
#
_symmetry.space_group_name_H-M   'P 1'
#
loop_
_entity.id
_entity.type
_entity.pdbx_description
1 polymer ?
#
loop_
_entity_poly.entity_id
_entity_poly.type
_entity_poly.pdbx_seq_one_letter_code
_entity_poly.pdbx_strand_id
1 'polypeptide(L)' 'MRKKLALTLGFAALAAVGAAVAAIGPTGPGQFYTYYDDNGTVVGYSAIRCDNTRESWGKFTKNYSDGYFICDPEI' A
#
# COMPACT_ATOMS: atom_id res chain seq x y z
N MET A 1 -29.67 -28.85 23.83
CA MET A 1 -28.73 -28.79 22.67
C MET A 1 -28.74 -27.46 21.89
N ARG A 2 -29.66 -26.50 22.16
CA ARG A 2 -29.76 -25.22 21.42
C ARG A 2 -28.68 -24.16 21.74
N LYS A 3 -27.92 -24.33 22.83
CA LYS A 3 -26.89 -23.35 23.27
C LYS A 3 -25.52 -23.53 22.60
N LYS A 4 -25.27 -24.66 21.93
CA LYS A 4 -23.98 -24.93 21.26
C LYS A 4 -23.89 -24.34 19.85
N LEU A 5 -25.03 -24.12 19.17
CA LEU A 5 -25.09 -23.56 17.82
C LEU A 5 -24.83 -22.05 17.76
N ALA A 6 -25.15 -21.32 18.83
CA ALA A 6 -24.93 -19.87 18.89
C ALA A 6 -23.44 -19.52 19.00
N LEU A 7 -22.63 -20.39 19.62
CA LEU A 7 -21.19 -20.17 19.77
C LEU A 7 -20.41 -20.39 18.46
N THR A 8 -20.88 -21.27 17.58
CA THR A 8 -20.18 -21.55 16.32
C THR A 8 -20.45 -20.50 15.23
N LEU A 9 -21.61 -19.83 15.25
CA LEU A 9 -21.88 -18.69 14.34
C LEU A 9 -21.14 -17.41 14.76
N GLY A 10 -20.91 -17.20 16.06
CA GLY A 10 -20.17 -16.02 16.54
C GLY A 10 -18.70 -16.01 16.13
N PHE A 11 -18.06 -17.18 16.06
CA PHE A 11 -16.66 -17.30 15.65
C PHE A 11 -16.43 -17.14 14.14
N ALA A 12 -17.43 -17.43 13.30
CA ALA A 12 -17.32 -17.24 11.85
C ALA A 12 -17.35 -15.75 11.45
N ALA A 13 -18.01 -14.90 12.23
CA ALA A 13 -18.12 -13.47 11.95
C ALA A 13 -16.82 -12.68 12.23
N LEU A 14 -15.96 -13.20 13.12
CA LEU A 14 -14.65 -12.60 13.43
C LEU A 14 -13.58 -12.87 12.36
N ALA A 15 -13.76 -13.89 11.51
CA ALA A 15 -12.80 -14.25 10.49
C ALA A 15 -12.86 -13.38 9.22
N ALA A 16 -13.89 -12.54 9.08
CA ALA A 16 -14.14 -11.77 7.85
C ALA A 16 -13.56 -10.35 7.84
N VAL A 17 -12.95 -9.88 8.94
CA VAL A 17 -12.49 -8.48 9.05
C VAL A 17 -10.99 -8.37 8.82
N GLY A 18 -10.55 -8.90 7.69
CA GLY A 18 -9.18 -8.76 7.19
C GLY A 18 -9.20 -8.19 5.79
N ALA A 19 -9.81 -7.01 5.60
CA ALA A 19 -9.68 -6.30 4.33
C ALA A 19 -8.20 -5.97 4.14
N ALA A 20 -7.54 -6.72 3.25
CA ALA A 20 -6.19 -6.43 2.82
C ALA A 20 -6.19 -5.01 2.23
N VAL A 21 -5.69 -4.05 3.01
CA VAL A 21 -5.50 -2.70 2.52
C VAL A 21 -4.35 -2.80 1.53
N ALA A 22 -4.65 -2.82 0.24
CA ALA A 22 -3.62 -2.75 -0.79
C ALA A 22 -2.80 -1.49 -0.52
N ALA A 23 -1.51 -1.67 -0.25
CA ALA A 23 -0.61 -0.55 -0.05
C ALA A 23 -0.55 0.25 -1.35
N ILE A 24 -1.00 1.50 -1.30
CA ILE A 24 -0.90 2.43 -2.43
C ILE A 24 0.58 2.81 -2.57
N GLY A 25 1.24 2.37 -3.63
CA GLY A 25 2.66 2.64 -3.87
C GLY A 25 3.20 1.91 -5.10
N PRO A 26 4.50 2.06 -5.38
CA PRO A 26 5.14 1.47 -6.55
C PRO A 26 5.07 -0.06 -6.51
N THR A 27 4.75 -0.64 -7.67
CA THR A 27 4.55 -2.08 -7.86
C THR A 27 5.63 -2.74 -8.70
N GLY A 28 6.37 -1.95 -9.49
CA GLY A 28 7.45 -2.43 -10.35
C GLY A 28 8.68 -1.52 -10.37
N PRO A 29 9.81 -2.03 -10.92
CA PRO A 29 11.05 -1.27 -11.04
C PRO A 29 10.86 0.02 -11.83
N GLY A 30 11.58 1.06 -11.42
CA GLY A 30 11.49 2.37 -12.04
C GLY A 30 10.29 3.20 -11.60
N GLN A 31 9.36 2.68 -10.79
CA GLN A 31 8.20 3.46 -10.34
C GLN A 31 8.50 4.27 -9.07
N PHE A 32 7.98 5.49 -9.00
CA PHE A 32 7.97 6.28 -7.78
C PHE A 32 6.63 6.99 -7.57
N TYR A 33 6.33 7.26 -6.30
CA TYR A 33 5.12 7.86 -5.80
C TYR A 33 5.50 9.01 -4.86
N THR A 34 4.90 10.17 -5.06
CA THR A 34 5.01 11.32 -4.15
C THR A 34 3.66 11.53 -3.49
N TYR A 35 3.61 11.56 -2.15
CA TYR A 35 2.38 11.66 -1.39
C TYR A 35 2.22 13.08 -0.84
N TYR A 36 0.99 13.59 -0.89
CA TYR A 36 0.64 14.94 -0.49
C TYR A 36 -0.36 14.94 0.67
N ASP A 37 -0.33 16.00 1.47
CA ASP A 37 -1.42 16.32 2.39
C ASP A 37 -2.60 17.00 1.66
N ASP A 38 -3.61 17.41 2.42
CA ASP A 38 -4.82 18.07 1.89
C ASP A 38 -4.54 19.47 1.34
N ASN A 39 -3.39 20.07 1.71
CA ASN A 39 -2.95 21.38 1.22
C ASN A 39 -2.03 21.27 -0.01
N GLY A 40 -1.73 20.05 -0.47
CA GLY A 40 -0.81 19.80 -1.60
C GLY A 40 0.68 19.81 -1.22
N THR A 41 1.02 19.77 0.07
CA THR A 41 2.41 19.70 0.54
C THR A 41 2.91 18.26 0.49
N VAL A 42 4.15 18.04 0.03
CA VAL A 42 4.77 16.71 0.04
C VAL A 42 4.98 16.24 1.48
N VAL A 43 4.42 15.08 1.82
CA VAL A 43 4.51 14.47 3.16
C VAL A 43 5.09 13.07 3.14
N GLY A 44 5.29 12.49 1.96
CA GLY A 44 5.90 11.17 1.84
C GLY A 44 6.35 10.86 0.43
N TYR A 45 7.11 9.78 0.32
CA TYR A 45 7.65 9.29 -0.94
C TYR A 45 7.84 7.78 -0.87
N SER A 46 7.64 7.08 -1.98
CA SER A 46 7.96 5.66 -2.13
C SER A 46 8.45 5.39 -3.54
N ALA A 47 9.52 4.62 -3.69
CA ALA A 47 10.09 4.25 -4.97
C ALA A 47 10.59 2.81 -4.97
N ILE A 48 10.44 2.16 -6.13
CA ILE A 48 11.25 1.02 -6.52
C ILE A 48 12.17 1.55 -7.63
N ARG A 49 13.45 1.68 -7.31
CA ARG A 49 14.48 2.14 -8.26
C ARG A 49 14.66 1.08 -9.38
N CYS A 50 15.37 1.45 -10.44
CA CYS A 50 15.58 0.56 -11.59
C CYS A 50 16.35 -0.72 -11.22
N ASP A 51 17.24 -0.64 -10.23
CA ASP A 51 18.00 -1.77 -9.66
C ASP A 51 17.20 -2.60 -8.64
N ASN A 52 15.87 -2.44 -8.60
CA ASN A 52 14.95 -3.02 -7.62
C ASN A 52 15.13 -2.56 -6.16
N THR A 53 16.02 -1.61 -5.87
CA THR A 53 16.14 -1.08 -4.51
C THR A 53 14.88 -0.30 -4.13
N ARG A 54 14.45 -0.46 -2.87
CA ARG A 54 13.24 0.17 -2.34
C ARG A 54 13.63 1.34 -1.47
N GLU A 55 13.00 2.47 -1.72
CA GLU A 55 13.15 3.67 -0.90
C GLU A 55 11.76 4.12 -0.46
N SER A 56 11.61 4.53 0.78
CA SER A 56 10.34 5.01 1.30
C SER A 56 10.54 5.88 2.53
N TRP A 57 9.82 7.00 2.61
CA TRP A 57 9.81 7.86 3.79
C TRP A 57 8.49 8.62 3.93
N GLY A 58 8.23 9.13 5.14
CA GLY A 58 7.09 10.00 5.42
C GLY A 58 5.76 9.26 5.56
N LYS A 59 4.66 9.95 5.19
CA LYS A 59 3.28 9.48 5.32
C LYS A 59 2.70 9.13 3.96
N PHE A 60 2.18 7.92 3.83
CA PHE A 60 1.45 7.50 2.64
C PHE A 60 -0.02 7.91 2.75
N THR A 61 -0.48 8.64 1.76
CA THR A 61 -1.84 9.18 1.70
C THR A 61 -2.52 8.67 0.44
N LYS A 62 -3.84 8.89 0.34
CA LYS A 62 -4.59 8.63 -0.89
C LYS A 62 -4.39 9.72 -1.95
N ASN A 63 -3.80 10.85 -1.58
CA ASN A 63 -3.48 11.95 -2.48
C ASN A 63 -2.01 11.83 -2.89
N TYR A 64 -1.76 11.30 -4.09
CA TYR A 64 -0.42 11.07 -4.58
C TYR A 64 -0.31 11.35 -6.07
N SER A 65 0.93 11.56 -6.52
CA SER A 65 1.32 11.51 -7.92
C SER A 65 2.26 10.34 -8.12
N ASP A 66 2.13 9.65 -9.25
CA ASP A 66 3.02 8.58 -9.68
C ASP A 66 3.88 9.01 -10.87
N GLY A 67 5.01 8.34 -11.03
CA GLY A 67 5.94 8.57 -12.13
C GLY A 67 6.92 7.43 -12.32
N TYR A 68 7.73 7.56 -13.37
CA TYR A 68 8.72 6.58 -13.76
C TYR A 68 10.10 7.22 -13.90
N PHE A 69 11.11 6.57 -13.33
CA PHE A 69 12.49 6.79 -13.69
C PHE A 69 12.74 6.29 -15.11
N ILE A 70 13.66 6.94 -15.81
CA ILE A 70 14.21 6.40 -17.04
C ILE A 70 15.22 5.33 -16.62
N CYS A 71 14.84 4.07 -16.79
CA CYS A 71 15.72 2.93 -16.54
C CYS A 71 16.47 2.58 -17.83
N ASP A 72 17.78 2.44 -17.73
CA ASP A 72 18.59 1.90 -18.81
C ASP A 72 18.33 0.38 -18.91
N PRO A 73 17.90 -0.15 -20.07
CA PRO A 73 17.68 -1.58 -20.24
C PRO A 73 18.98 -2.41 -20.24
N GLU A 74 20.16 -1.79 -20.30
CA GLU A 74 21.46 -2.45 -20.38
C GLU A 74 22.20 -2.59 -19.03
N ILE A 75 21.60 -2.12 -17.93
CA ILE A 75 22.12 -2.30 -16.56
C ILE A 75 21.45 -3.50 -15.87
#